data_AF-A0A524KAK7-F1
#
_entry.id   AF-A0A524KAK7-F1
#
_cell.length_a   1.000
_cell.length_b   1.000
_cell.length_c   1.000
_cell.angle_alpha   90.00
_cell.angle_beta   90.00
_cell.angle_gamma   90.00
#
_symmetry.space_group_name_H-M   'P 1'
#
loop_
_entity.id
_entity.type
_entity.pdbx_description
1 polymer ?
#
loop_
_entity_poly.entity_id
_entity_poly.type
_entity_poly.pdbx_seq_one_letter_code
_entity_poly.pdbx_strand_id
1 'polypeptide(L)'
;MADGGPLRKRTLAQLADLHETYEAAVQTPDVECEFINDTFRKIRGRAPQTLREDFCGTAALACEWVRGGPKRSAIGVDLEPSVLESGRTRHLARLKPAQRDRVDLVEGDVARVKTACVDVVGAFNFSYWVFKTRPDMLRYFRRARQALVSDGVFFLDAFGGYDAYKELREATKCKGFTYVWHQEKYYPVTGDILCHIDFRFPDGSKIAKA
;
A
#
# COMPACT_ATOMS: atom_id res chain seq x y z
N MET A 1 12.34 -30.14 42.41
CA MET A 1 12.18 -28.69 42.59
C MET A 1 12.10 -28.09 41.21
N ALA A 2 11.00 -27.43 40.87
CA ALA A 2 10.80 -26.86 39.54
C ALA A 2 11.35 -25.43 39.52
N ASP A 3 12.29 -25.18 38.60
CA ASP A 3 12.87 -23.87 38.32
C ASP A 3 11.81 -22.92 37.73
N GLY A 4 11.11 -22.20 38.60
CA GLY A 4 10.21 -21.12 38.24
C GLY A 4 10.95 -19.78 38.12
N GLY A 5 11.87 -19.67 37.16
CA GLY A 5 12.46 -18.37 36.80
C GLY A 5 11.37 -17.40 36.32
N PRO A 6 11.48 -16.09 36.61
CA PRO A 6 10.43 -15.14 36.24
C PRO A 6 10.22 -15.12 34.72
N LEU A 7 8.95 -15.19 34.30
CA LEU A 7 8.55 -15.07 32.90
C LEU A 7 9.17 -13.80 32.30
N ARG A 8 10.07 -13.97 31.33
CA ARG A 8 10.75 -12.86 30.67
C ARG A 8 9.71 -11.98 29.98
N LYS A 9 9.63 -10.71 30.37
CA LYS A 9 8.70 -9.74 29.78
C LYS A 9 8.92 -9.68 28.27
N ARG A 10 7.85 -9.78 27.49
CA ARG A 10 7.91 -9.66 26.02
C ARG A 10 8.44 -8.27 25.64
N THR A 11 9.29 -8.24 24.62
CA THR A 11 9.84 -7.00 24.04
C THR A 11 8.81 -6.26 23.20
N LEU A 12 9.01 -4.97 22.94
CA LEU A 12 8.15 -4.19 22.06
C LEU A 12 8.08 -4.79 20.65
N ALA A 13 9.20 -5.29 20.11
CA ALA A 13 9.21 -6.00 18.82
C ALA A 13 8.33 -7.26 18.81
N GLN A 14 8.22 -7.98 19.92
CA GLN A 14 7.37 -9.17 20.02
C GLN A 14 5.89 -8.85 20.24
N LEU A 15 5.59 -7.63 20.67
CA LEU A 15 4.23 -7.15 20.93
C LEU A 15 3.68 -6.33 19.77
N ALA A 16 4.55 -5.80 18.90
CA ALA A 16 4.17 -5.00 17.76
C ALA A 16 3.36 -5.81 16.75
N ASP A 17 2.26 -5.23 16.29
CA ASP A 17 1.57 -5.71 15.11
C ASP A 17 2.35 -5.24 13.87
N LEU A 18 2.82 -6.19 13.07
CA LEU A 18 3.67 -5.89 11.93
C LEU A 18 2.95 -5.06 10.86
N HIS A 19 1.69 -5.37 10.56
CA HIS A 19 0.91 -4.63 9.58
C HIS A 19 0.65 -3.19 10.07
N GLU A 20 0.38 -2.98 11.36
CA GLU A 20 0.20 -1.63 11.93
C GLU A 20 1.50 -0.82 11.87
N THR A 21 2.61 -1.46 12.21
CA THR A 21 3.92 -0.81 12.17
C THR A 21 4.31 -0.45 10.74
N TYR A 22 4.03 -1.34 9.78
CA TYR A 22 4.24 -1.09 8.36
C TYR A 22 3.35 0.05 7.84
N GLU A 23 2.04 -0.02 8.04
CA GLU A 23 1.07 1.01 7.62
C GLU A 23 1.48 2.38 8.14
N ALA A 24 1.80 2.48 9.43
CA ALA A 24 2.22 3.73 10.06
C ALA A 24 3.58 4.27 9.55
N ALA A 25 4.40 3.43 8.91
CA ALA A 25 5.70 3.82 8.39
C ALA A 25 5.66 4.27 6.93
N VAL A 26 4.84 3.64 6.10
CA VAL A 26 4.93 3.76 4.64
C VAL A 26 3.65 4.21 3.95
N GLN A 27 2.51 4.25 4.66
CA GLN A 27 1.24 4.68 4.08
C GLN A 27 0.82 6.04 4.62
N THR A 28 0.30 6.89 3.73
CA THR A 28 -0.36 8.15 4.08
C THR A 28 -1.66 8.32 3.29
N PRO A 29 -2.70 7.51 3.57
CA PRO A 29 -3.92 7.43 2.75
C PRO A 29 -4.67 8.75 2.59
N ASP A 30 -4.61 9.62 3.60
CA ASP A 30 -5.24 10.94 3.62
C ASP A 30 -4.56 11.89 2.64
N VAL A 31 -3.23 11.96 2.68
CA VAL A 31 -2.40 12.76 1.76
C VAL A 31 -2.52 12.24 0.33
N GLU A 32 -2.51 10.92 0.14
CA GLU A 32 -2.71 10.29 -1.17
C GLU A 32 -4.10 10.62 -1.74
N CYS A 33 -5.16 10.52 -0.92
CA CYS A 33 -6.51 10.93 -1.31
C CYS A 33 -6.57 12.40 -1.70
N GLU A 34 -5.95 13.30 -0.93
CA GLU A 34 -5.89 14.73 -1.23
C GLU A 34 -5.19 14.98 -2.57
N PHE A 35 -4.00 14.39 -2.76
CA PHE A 35 -3.22 14.49 -3.98
C PHE A 35 -3.99 14.02 -5.21
N ILE A 36 -4.65 12.85 -5.14
CA ILE A 36 -5.51 12.32 -6.21
C ILE A 36 -6.60 13.33 -6.55
N ASN A 37 -7.32 13.82 -5.53
CA ASN A 37 -8.47 14.70 -5.73
C ASN A 37 -8.06 16.01 -6.41
N ASP A 38 -7.00 16.64 -5.92
CA ASP A 38 -6.55 17.93 -6.43
C ASP A 38 -5.97 17.81 -7.82
N THR A 39 -5.16 16.79 -8.06
CA THR A 39 -4.55 16.55 -9.37
C THR A 39 -5.62 16.16 -10.40
N PHE A 40 -6.57 15.30 -10.04
CA PHE A 40 -7.67 14.95 -10.93
C PHE A 40 -8.52 16.18 -11.29
N ARG A 41 -8.84 17.03 -10.32
CA ARG A 41 -9.57 18.29 -10.58
C ARG A 41 -8.79 19.21 -11.50
N LYS A 42 -7.47 19.35 -11.31
CA LYS A 42 -6.62 20.16 -12.20
C LYS A 42 -6.62 19.63 -13.63
N ILE A 43 -6.62 18.32 -13.83
CA ILE A 43 -6.59 17.67 -15.15
C ILE A 43 -7.96 17.66 -15.83
N ARG A 44 -9.04 17.44 -15.08
CA ARG A 44 -10.39 17.14 -15.63
C ARG A 44 -11.44 18.20 -15.35
N GLY A 45 -11.21 19.13 -14.43
CA GLY A 45 -12.18 20.16 -14.05
C GLY A 45 -13.38 19.66 -13.21
N ARG A 46 -13.38 18.38 -12.80
CA ARG A 46 -14.42 17.79 -11.93
C ARG A 46 -13.78 16.97 -10.80
N ALA A 47 -14.54 16.68 -9.74
CA ALA A 47 -14.08 15.79 -8.67
C ALA A 47 -14.26 14.31 -9.05
N PRO A 48 -13.25 13.45 -8.83
CA PRO A 48 -13.38 12.01 -8.99
C PRO A 48 -14.32 11.43 -7.91
N GLN A 49 -15.07 10.38 -8.26
CA GLN A 49 -16.01 9.70 -7.34
C GLN A 49 -15.61 8.25 -7.10
N THR A 50 -15.09 7.57 -8.11
CA THR A 50 -14.83 6.12 -8.06
C THR A 50 -13.32 5.86 -8.13
N LEU A 51 -12.84 5.00 -7.23
CA LEU A 51 -11.44 4.61 -7.11
C LEU A 51 -11.30 3.09 -7.27
N ARG A 52 -10.27 2.65 -8.00
CA ARG A 52 -9.73 1.31 -7.89
C ARG A 52 -8.30 1.40 -7.38
N GLU A 53 -8.04 0.81 -6.24
CA GLU A 53 -6.72 0.67 -5.64
C GLU A 53 -6.15 -0.68 -6.08
N ASP A 54 -5.17 -0.66 -6.98
CA ASP A 54 -4.41 -1.86 -7.36
C ASP A 54 -3.30 -2.11 -6.33
N PHE A 55 -3.06 -3.39 -6.01
CA PHE A 55 -2.12 -3.80 -4.95
C PHE A 55 -2.50 -3.20 -3.60
N CYS A 56 -3.80 -3.25 -3.27
CA CYS A 56 -4.36 -2.47 -2.17
C CYS A 56 -3.85 -2.88 -0.80
N GLY A 57 -3.25 -4.07 -0.66
CA GLY A 57 -2.93 -4.65 0.63
C GLY A 57 -4.16 -4.62 1.54
N THR A 58 -4.07 -3.90 2.65
CA THR A 58 -5.15 -3.77 3.64
C THR A 58 -6.25 -2.79 3.23
N ALA A 59 -6.18 -2.21 2.03
CA ALA A 59 -7.15 -1.29 1.46
C ALA A 59 -7.36 -0.01 2.27
N ALA A 60 -6.28 0.50 2.88
CA ALA A 60 -6.31 1.71 3.68
C ALA A 60 -6.71 2.94 2.84
N LEU A 61 -6.17 3.07 1.62
CA LEU A 61 -6.52 4.15 0.69
C LEU A 61 -7.98 4.06 0.23
N ALA A 62 -8.46 2.88 -0.16
CA ALA A 62 -9.86 2.66 -0.52
C ALA A 62 -10.82 3.03 0.63
N CYS A 63 -10.47 2.69 1.87
CA CYS A 63 -11.25 3.06 3.04
C CYS A 63 -11.25 4.56 3.30
N GLU A 64 -10.10 5.22 3.17
CA GLU A 64 -9.99 6.67 3.34
C GLU A 64 -10.76 7.42 2.24
N TRP A 65 -10.69 6.92 1.01
CA TRP A 65 -11.42 7.47 -0.13
C TRP A 65 -12.92 7.58 0.13
N VAL A 66 -13.57 6.50 0.60
CA VAL A 66 -15.01 6.48 0.85
C VAL A 66 -15.44 7.30 2.08
N ARG A 67 -14.51 7.56 3.01
CA ARG A 67 -14.73 8.51 4.12
C ARG A 67 -14.85 9.94 3.61
N GLY A 68 -14.04 10.30 2.62
CA GLY A 68 -13.98 11.66 2.08
C GLY A 68 -15.20 12.12 1.28
N GLY A 69 -16.22 11.29 1.07
CA GLY A 69 -17.48 11.76 0.47
C GLY A 69 -18.59 10.71 0.39
N PRO A 70 -19.87 11.11 0.51
CA PRO A 70 -21.01 10.18 0.54
C PRO A 70 -21.29 9.49 -0.80
N LYS A 71 -20.80 10.06 -1.91
CA LYS A 71 -20.97 9.50 -3.28
C LYS A 71 -19.77 8.68 -3.76
N ARG A 72 -18.69 8.63 -2.98
CA ARG A 72 -17.46 7.95 -3.40
C ARG A 72 -17.61 6.43 -3.32
N SER A 73 -16.99 5.67 -4.20
CA SER A 73 -16.86 4.23 -4.02
C SER A 73 -15.44 3.79 -4.34
N ALA A 74 -15.06 2.65 -3.78
CA ALA A 74 -13.73 2.11 -3.95
C ALA A 74 -13.76 0.61 -4.23
N ILE A 75 -12.81 0.16 -5.04
CA ILE A 75 -12.51 -1.26 -5.27
C ILE A 75 -11.04 -1.46 -4.90
N GLY A 76 -10.75 -2.27 -3.88
CA GLY A 76 -9.40 -2.72 -3.58
C GLY A 76 -9.12 -4.05 -4.26
N VAL A 77 -8.00 -4.17 -4.98
CA VAL A 77 -7.57 -5.42 -5.61
C VAL A 77 -6.21 -5.84 -5.04
N ASP A 78 -6.14 -7.04 -4.48
CA ASP A 78 -4.87 -7.66 -4.08
C ASP A 78 -4.87 -9.16 -4.39
N LEU A 79 -3.68 -9.75 -4.52
CA LEU A 79 -3.51 -11.18 -4.74
C LEU A 79 -3.56 -11.97 -3.44
N GLU A 80 -3.21 -11.35 -2.31
CA GLU A 80 -3.02 -12.04 -1.03
C GLU A 80 -4.29 -12.02 -0.17
N PRO A 81 -5.00 -13.16 0.00
CA PRO A 81 -6.26 -13.20 0.74
C PRO A 81 -6.10 -12.79 2.21
N SER A 82 -4.97 -13.15 2.82
CA SER A 82 -4.70 -12.86 4.23
C SER A 82 -4.59 -11.36 4.52
N VAL A 83 -4.04 -10.59 3.58
CA VAL A 83 -3.90 -9.14 3.71
C VAL A 83 -5.25 -8.45 3.47
N LEU A 84 -6.05 -8.93 2.52
CA LEU A 84 -7.43 -8.46 2.33
C LEU A 84 -8.28 -8.68 3.60
N GLU A 85 -8.17 -9.84 4.25
CA GLU A 85 -8.87 -10.11 5.50
C GLU A 85 -8.41 -9.20 6.65
N SER A 86 -7.11 -8.91 6.70
CA SER A 86 -6.57 -7.89 7.63
C SER A 86 -7.21 -6.52 7.37
N GLY A 87 -7.36 -6.14 6.10
CA GLY A 87 -8.09 -4.93 5.69
C GLY A 87 -9.56 -4.91 6.13
N ARG A 88 -10.25 -6.05 5.98
CA ARG A 88 -11.65 -6.20 6.43
C ARG A 88 -11.80 -5.96 7.93
N THR A 89 -10.99 -6.63 8.72
CA THR A 89 -11.07 -6.61 10.19
C THR A 89 -10.59 -5.29 10.80
N ARG A 90 -9.65 -4.60 10.16
CA ARG A 90 -9.01 -3.40 10.73
C ARG A 90 -9.56 -2.10 10.16
N HIS A 91 -9.72 -2.00 8.84
CA HIS A 91 -10.10 -0.75 8.18
C HIS A 91 -11.60 -0.71 7.87
N LEU A 92 -12.13 -1.72 7.17
CA LEU A 92 -13.54 -1.74 6.79
C LEU A 92 -14.46 -1.86 8.02
N ALA A 93 -14.05 -2.60 9.05
CA ALA A 93 -14.81 -2.72 10.30
C ALA A 93 -15.04 -1.36 10.99
N ARG A 94 -14.09 -0.42 10.85
CA ARG A 94 -14.15 0.94 11.42
C ARG A 94 -14.97 1.93 10.59
N LEU A 95 -15.39 1.55 9.39
CA LEU A 95 -16.28 2.36 8.55
C LEU A 95 -17.73 2.30 9.07
N LYS A 96 -18.47 3.39 8.85
CA LYS A 96 -19.93 3.38 9.02
C LYS A 96 -20.55 2.37 8.03
N PRO A 97 -21.70 1.76 8.32
CA PRO A 97 -22.33 0.79 7.40
C PRO A 97 -22.42 1.28 5.95
N ALA A 98 -22.98 2.47 5.73
CA ALA A 98 -23.09 3.06 4.40
C ALA A 98 -21.74 3.40 3.71
N GLN A 99 -20.63 3.53 4.47
CA GLN A 99 -19.29 3.66 3.89
C GLN A 99 -18.74 2.29 3.49
N ARG A 100 -18.90 1.29 4.34
CA ARG A 100 -18.46 -0.08 4.10
C ARG A 100 -19.15 -0.70 2.89
N ASP A 101 -20.44 -0.44 2.69
CA ASP A 101 -21.20 -0.95 1.54
C ASP A 101 -20.72 -0.39 0.19
N ARG A 102 -19.86 0.65 0.20
CA ARG A 102 -19.27 1.28 -0.99
C ARG A 102 -17.81 0.88 -1.22
N VAL A 103 -17.29 -0.08 -0.46
CA VAL A 103 -15.95 -0.65 -0.65
C VAL A 103 -16.10 -2.11 -1.06
N ASP A 104 -15.61 -2.44 -2.25
CA ASP A 104 -15.47 -3.82 -2.70
C ASP A 104 -14.00 -4.25 -2.58
N LEU A 105 -13.75 -5.47 -2.10
CA LEU A 105 -12.40 -6.04 -2.02
C LEU A 105 -12.37 -7.30 -2.85
N VAL A 106 -11.48 -7.33 -3.83
CA VAL A 106 -11.37 -8.39 -4.83
C VAL A 106 -10.02 -9.06 -4.69
N GLU A 107 -10.04 -10.36 -4.42
CA GLU A 107 -8.87 -11.21 -4.57
C GLU A 107 -8.60 -11.43 -6.07
N GLY A 108 -7.47 -10.97 -6.59
CA GLY A 108 -7.14 -11.18 -7.99
C GLY A 108 -5.88 -10.50 -8.50
N ASP A 109 -5.41 -11.01 -9.63
CA ASP A 109 -4.29 -10.43 -10.39
C ASP A 109 -4.74 -9.11 -11.05
N VAL A 110 -4.15 -7.99 -10.63
CA VAL A 110 -4.44 -6.66 -11.17
C VAL A 110 -4.25 -6.56 -12.69
N ALA A 111 -3.44 -7.42 -13.31
CA ALA A 111 -3.23 -7.48 -14.75
C ALA A 111 -4.34 -8.25 -15.49
N ARG A 112 -5.23 -8.95 -14.78
CA ARG A 112 -6.28 -9.81 -15.34
C ARG A 112 -7.69 -9.47 -14.87
N VAL A 113 -7.84 -9.02 -13.63
CA VAL A 113 -9.14 -8.77 -12.98
C VAL A 113 -9.98 -7.79 -13.80
N LYS A 114 -11.28 -8.08 -13.88
CA LYS A 114 -12.27 -7.19 -14.50
C LYS A 114 -13.16 -6.64 -13.41
N THR A 115 -13.28 -5.31 -13.40
CA THR A 115 -14.08 -4.55 -12.44
C THR A 115 -14.95 -3.58 -13.24
N ALA A 116 -15.88 -2.90 -12.56
CA ALA A 116 -16.50 -1.71 -13.16
C ALA A 116 -15.42 -0.67 -13.50
N CYS A 117 -15.69 0.15 -14.54
CA CYS A 117 -14.83 1.28 -14.86
C CYS A 117 -14.91 2.35 -13.76
N VAL A 118 -13.78 2.98 -13.46
CA VAL A 118 -13.64 3.98 -12.39
C VAL A 118 -13.00 5.27 -12.91
N ASP A 119 -13.14 6.35 -12.14
CA ASP A 119 -12.49 7.64 -12.42
C ASP A 119 -10.98 7.53 -12.21
N VAL A 120 -10.59 6.83 -11.14
CA VAL A 120 -9.19 6.75 -10.70
C VAL A 120 -8.78 5.30 -10.56
N VAL A 121 -7.69 4.94 -11.21
CA VAL A 121 -6.91 3.74 -10.82
C VAL A 121 -5.67 4.25 -10.10
N GLY A 122 -5.35 3.69 -8.94
CA GLY A 122 -4.16 4.03 -8.15
C GLY A 122 -3.28 2.80 -7.94
N ALA A 123 -1.98 2.93 -8.18
CA ALA A 123 -0.96 1.91 -7.87
C ALA A 123 0.22 2.60 -7.19
N PHE A 124 0.14 2.72 -5.86
CA PHE A 124 1.12 3.42 -5.04
C PHE A 124 2.14 2.47 -4.42
N ASN A 125 3.12 3.07 -3.73
CA ASN A 125 4.24 2.43 -3.07
C ASN A 125 5.08 1.56 -4.02
N PHE A 126 5.29 2.06 -5.23
CA PHE A 126 6.06 1.47 -6.32
C PHE A 126 5.60 0.05 -6.71
N SER A 127 4.36 -0.30 -6.40
CA SER A 127 3.83 -1.66 -6.49
C SER A 127 3.91 -2.25 -7.91
N TYR A 128 3.70 -1.44 -8.95
CA TYR A 128 3.82 -1.86 -10.35
C TYR A 128 5.22 -2.40 -10.70
N TRP A 129 6.24 -2.07 -9.91
CA TRP A 129 7.63 -2.48 -10.13
C TRP A 129 7.88 -3.97 -9.85
N VAL A 130 6.86 -4.69 -9.36
CA VAL A 130 6.84 -6.16 -9.29
C VAL A 130 6.91 -6.80 -10.69
N PHE A 131 6.43 -6.11 -11.73
CA PHE A 131 6.51 -6.62 -13.10
C PHE A 131 7.90 -6.42 -13.69
N LYS A 132 8.70 -7.49 -13.72
CA LYS A 132 10.11 -7.45 -14.17
C LYS A 132 10.31 -7.57 -15.68
N THR A 133 9.24 -7.80 -16.45
CA THR A 133 9.32 -7.87 -17.91
C THR A 133 8.43 -6.81 -18.57
N ARG A 134 8.88 -6.29 -19.71
CA ARG A 134 8.09 -5.35 -20.53
C ARG A 134 6.73 -5.95 -20.92
N PRO A 135 6.61 -7.23 -21.36
CA PRO A 135 5.30 -7.82 -21.65
C PRO A 135 4.35 -7.86 -20.45
N ASP A 136 4.84 -8.17 -19.24
CA ASP A 136 4.02 -8.18 -18.02
C ASP A 136 3.53 -6.78 -17.65
N MET A 137 4.43 -5.81 -17.65
CA MET A 137 4.09 -4.42 -17.35
C MET A 137 3.09 -3.84 -18.37
N LEU A 138 3.27 -4.14 -19.66
CA LEU A 138 2.31 -3.73 -20.70
C LEU A 138 0.94 -4.39 -20.52
N ARG A 139 0.89 -5.64 -20.06
CA ARG A 139 -0.37 -6.33 -19.75
C ARG A 139 -1.11 -5.60 -18.63
N TYR A 140 -0.40 -5.27 -17.57
CA TYR A 140 -0.92 -4.51 -16.44
C TYR A 140 -1.42 -3.12 -16.86
N PHE A 141 -0.60 -2.32 -17.55
CA PHE A 141 -1.00 -0.97 -17.97
C PHE A 141 -2.18 -0.97 -18.95
N ARG A 142 -2.29 -1.97 -19.83
CA ARG A 142 -3.48 -2.15 -20.67
C ARG A 142 -4.71 -2.46 -19.82
N ARG A 143 -4.56 -3.27 -18.77
CA ARG A 143 -5.66 -3.59 -17.85
C ARG A 143 -6.10 -2.38 -17.05
N ALA A 144 -5.16 -1.63 -16.46
CA ALA A 144 -5.42 -0.38 -15.75
C ALA A 144 -6.16 0.62 -16.65
N ARG A 145 -5.70 0.81 -17.89
CA ARG A 145 -6.38 1.67 -18.87
C ARG A 145 -7.79 1.21 -19.20
N GLN A 146 -8.03 -0.11 -19.30
CA GLN A 146 -9.38 -0.66 -19.56
C GLN A 146 -10.32 -0.49 -18.36
N ALA A 147 -9.79 -0.35 -17.15
CA ALA A 147 -10.57 -0.13 -15.93
C ALA A 147 -10.93 1.35 -15.72
N LEU A 148 -10.47 2.27 -16.57
CA LEU A 148 -10.81 3.68 -16.48
C LEU A 148 -12.06 4.00 -17.31
N VAL A 149 -12.84 4.96 -16.84
CA VAL A 149 -13.79 5.70 -17.69
C VAL A 149 -13.05 6.54 -18.74
N SER A 150 -13.76 7.09 -19.71
CA SER A 150 -13.14 7.80 -20.86
C SER A 150 -12.25 8.96 -20.46
N ASP A 151 -12.59 9.69 -19.40
CA ASP A 151 -11.81 10.79 -18.82
C ASP A 151 -11.14 10.39 -17.49
N GLY A 152 -11.00 9.09 -17.21
CA GLY A 152 -10.31 8.61 -16.02
C GLY A 152 -8.81 8.96 -16.04
N VAL A 153 -8.17 8.79 -14.88
CA VAL A 153 -6.74 9.04 -14.69
C VAL A 153 -6.12 7.88 -13.90
N PHE A 154 -4.99 7.38 -14.38
CA PHE A 154 -4.16 6.42 -13.67
C PHE A 154 -3.07 7.15 -12.89
N PHE A 155 -2.99 6.88 -11.58
CA PHE A 155 -1.97 7.42 -10.68
C PHE A 155 -1.03 6.30 -10.25
N LEU A 156 0.26 6.57 -10.34
CA LEU A 156 1.33 5.69 -9.87
C LEU A 156 2.54 6.52 -9.47
N ASP A 157 3.35 6.00 -8.56
CA ASP A 157 4.62 6.57 -8.15
C ASP A 157 5.76 5.93 -8.94
N ALA A 158 6.54 6.74 -9.66
CA ALA A 158 7.64 6.23 -10.47
C ALA A 158 8.86 5.93 -9.59
N PHE A 159 9.31 4.67 -9.55
CA PHE A 159 10.54 4.30 -8.87
C PHE A 159 11.76 4.68 -9.72
N GLY A 160 12.70 5.44 -9.14
CA GLY A 160 13.92 5.87 -9.82
C GLY A 160 14.68 6.95 -9.06
N GLY A 161 15.59 7.64 -9.73
CA GLY A 161 16.45 8.67 -9.13
C GLY A 161 17.87 8.16 -8.85
N TYR A 162 18.76 9.08 -8.46
CA TYR A 162 20.20 8.79 -8.32
C TYR A 162 20.49 7.72 -7.24
N ASP A 163 19.75 7.75 -6.14
CA ASP A 163 19.95 6.82 -5.02
C ASP A 163 19.28 5.45 -5.24
N ALA A 164 18.35 5.33 -6.19
CA ALA A 164 17.67 4.07 -6.51
C ALA A 164 18.63 2.97 -7.00
N TYR A 165 19.86 3.34 -7.39
CA TYR A 165 20.90 2.42 -7.88
C TYR A 165 21.98 2.12 -6.83
N LYS A 166 21.78 2.53 -5.57
CA LYS A 166 22.78 2.39 -4.50
C LYS A 166 22.32 1.41 -3.43
N GLU A 167 23.27 0.66 -2.90
CA GLU A 167 23.07 -0.03 -1.63
C GLU A 167 23.07 1.01 -0.51
N LEU A 168 21.98 1.11 0.24
CA LEU A 168 21.80 2.15 1.25
C LEU A 168 20.91 1.71 2.41
N ARG A 169 21.01 2.46 3.50
CA ARG A 169 20.13 2.36 4.66
C ARG A 169 19.67 3.75 5.06
N GLU A 170 18.36 3.95 5.07
CA GLU A 170 17.73 5.21 5.46
C GLU A 170 16.82 4.98 6.65
N ALA A 171 16.92 5.83 7.66
CA ALA A 171 16.16 5.70 8.90
C ALA A 171 15.19 6.87 9.06
N THR A 172 13.91 6.56 9.25
CA THR A 172 12.85 7.54 9.49
C THR A 172 12.29 7.34 10.89
N LYS A 173 12.23 8.42 11.67
CA LYS A 173 11.61 8.39 13.00
C LYS A 173 10.09 8.41 12.86
N CYS A 174 9.43 7.39 13.38
CA CYS A 174 7.98 7.28 13.47
C CYS A 174 7.54 7.44 14.95
N LYS A 175 6.24 7.54 15.19
CA LYS A 175 5.72 7.56 16.55
C LYS A 175 5.87 6.18 17.19
N GLY A 176 6.79 6.05 18.14
CA GLY A 176 6.98 4.83 18.93
C GLY A 176 7.97 3.81 18.35
N PHE A 177 8.52 4.04 17.15
CA PHE A 177 9.54 3.18 16.53
C PHE A 177 10.34 3.96 15.47
N THR A 178 11.42 3.37 14.98
CA THR A 178 12.19 3.87 13.82
C THR A 178 12.04 2.87 12.68
N TYR A 179 11.53 3.36 11.55
CA TYR A 179 11.50 2.63 10.28
C TYR A 179 12.88 2.73 9.61
N VAL A 180 13.36 1.64 9.03
CA VAL A 180 14.60 1.62 8.26
C VAL A 180 14.33 0.98 6.90
N TRP A 181 14.44 1.78 5.85
CA TRP A 181 14.57 1.28 4.49
C TRP A 181 15.98 0.77 4.28
N HIS A 182 16.12 -0.49 3.89
CA HIS A 182 17.40 -1.13 3.62
C HIS A 182 17.42 -1.67 2.20
N GLN A 183 18.02 -0.92 1.29
CA GLN A 183 18.34 -1.38 -0.05
C GLN A 183 19.64 -2.19 0.03
N GLU A 184 19.51 -3.50 0.22
CA GLU A 184 20.63 -4.41 0.50
C GLU A 184 21.50 -4.64 -0.73
N LYS A 185 20.88 -4.83 -1.90
CA LYS A 185 21.60 -5.09 -3.16
C LYS A 185 20.94 -4.42 -4.34
N TYR A 186 21.76 -3.97 -5.29
CA TYR A 186 21.35 -3.58 -6.63
C TYR A 186 22.08 -4.42 -7.66
N TYR A 187 21.37 -4.94 -8.66
CA TYR A 187 21.93 -5.75 -9.74
C TYR A 187 21.97 -4.94 -11.04
N PRO A 188 23.11 -4.33 -11.42
CA PRO A 188 23.15 -3.34 -12.52
C PRO A 188 22.77 -3.89 -13.90
N VAL A 189 22.93 -5.20 -14.11
CA VAL A 189 22.61 -5.85 -15.39
C VAL A 189 21.10 -6.02 -15.58
N THR A 190 20.39 -6.42 -14.52
CA THR A 190 18.94 -6.67 -14.60
C THR A 190 18.11 -5.48 -14.13
N GLY A 191 18.72 -4.58 -13.35
CA GLY A 191 18.04 -3.49 -12.64
C GLY A 191 17.30 -3.95 -11.37
N ASP A 192 17.43 -5.21 -10.96
CA ASP A 192 16.76 -5.71 -9.76
C ASP A 192 17.34 -5.09 -8.49
N ILE A 193 16.49 -4.94 -7.47
CA ILE A 193 16.88 -4.54 -6.12
C ILE A 193 16.41 -5.58 -5.12
N LEU A 194 17.22 -5.81 -4.10
CA LEU A 194 16.83 -6.52 -2.90
C LEU A 194 16.66 -5.48 -1.78
N CYS A 195 15.42 -5.32 -1.32
CA CYS A 195 15.09 -4.39 -0.26
C CYS A 195 14.53 -5.12 0.96
N HIS A 196 14.77 -4.54 2.12
CA HIS A 196 14.24 -4.97 3.40
C HIS A 196 13.73 -3.77 4.17
N ILE A 197 12.74 -4.01 5.01
CA ILE A 197 12.29 -3.06 6.00
C ILE A 197 12.69 -3.60 7.37
N ASP A 198 13.40 -2.78 8.14
CA ASP A 198 13.68 -3.06 9.54
C ASP A 198 12.91 -2.07 10.44
N PHE A 199 12.47 -2.53 11.60
CA PHE A 199 11.87 -1.69 12.65
C PHE A 199 12.71 -1.76 13.92
N ARG A 200 12.99 -0.60 14.53
CA ARG A 200 13.71 -0.49 15.79
C ARG A 200 12.84 0.18 16.85
N PHE A 201 12.78 -0.38 18.04
CA PHE A 201 11.92 0.08 19.13
C PHE A 201 12.71 0.74 20.27
N PRO A 202 12.08 1.60 21.09
CA PRO A 202 12.74 2.31 22.20
C PRO A 202 13.38 1.40 23.26
N ASP A 203 12.90 0.17 23.43
CA ASP A 203 13.46 -0.83 24.35
C ASP A 203 14.70 -1.55 23.79
N GLY A 204 15.19 -1.11 22.62
CA GLY A 204 16.33 -1.69 21.92
C GLY A 204 16.00 -2.94 21.11
N SER A 205 14.77 -3.45 21.18
CA SER A 205 14.33 -4.58 20.35
C SER A 205 14.15 -4.18 18.88
N LYS A 206 14.22 -5.16 17.97
CA LYS A 206 14.14 -4.94 16.53
C LYS A 206 13.36 -6.04 15.83
N ILE A 207 12.68 -5.68 14.75
CA ILE A 207 12.20 -6.59 13.70
C ILE A 207 13.09 -6.32 12.50
N ALA A 208 13.77 -7.36 11.98
CA ALA A 208 14.68 -7.21 10.84
C ALA A 208 14.14 -8.01 9.67
N LYS A 209 14.25 -7.46 8.45
CA LYS A 209 13.71 -8.08 7.22
C LYS A 209 12.23 -8.48 7.41
N ALA A 210 11.46 -7.51 7.90
CA ALA A 210 10.03 -7.62 8.14
C ALA A 210 9.25 -7.98 6.87
#